data_AF-A0A5B8KEW0-F1
#
_entry.id   AF-A0A5B8KEW0-F1
#
_cell.length_a   1.000
_cell.length_b   1.000
_cell.length_c   1.000
_cell.angle_alpha   90.00
_cell.angle_beta   90.00
_cell.angle_gamma   90.00
#
_symmetry.space_group_name_H-M   'P 1'
#
loop_
_entity.id
_entity.type
_entity.pdbx_description
1 polymer ?
#
loop_
_entity_poly.entity_id
_entity_poly.type
_entity_poly.pdbx_seq_one_letter_code
_entity_poly.pdbx_strand_id
1 'polypeptide(L)'
;MNRKAVRYITSTTAAAASSLSTAATSVAAAALAASIILSPAAEASARLDGVQADLARAVQLNQVTAEQAARFEARIAGRILGEA
;
A
#
# COMPACT_ATOMS: atom_id res chain seq x y z
N MET A 1 39.23 -9.16 49.91
CA MET A 1 38.55 -8.70 48.68
C MET A 1 37.22 -8.05 49.07
N ASN A 2 37.11 -6.72 49.01
CA ASN A 2 35.88 -5.97 49.28
C ASN A 2 35.70 -4.90 48.19
N ARG A 3 34.86 -5.19 47.19
CA ARG A 3 34.57 -4.26 46.09
C ARG A 3 33.37 -3.40 46.49
N LYS A 4 33.59 -2.10 46.75
CA LYS A 4 32.51 -1.13 46.96
C LYS A 4 31.69 -1.00 45.68
N ALA A 5 30.38 -1.23 45.76
CA ALA A 5 29.44 -1.07 44.66
C ALA A 5 29.27 0.42 44.34
N VAL A 6 29.64 0.84 43.13
CA VAL A 6 29.33 2.18 42.62
C VAL A 6 27.97 2.12 41.94
N ARG A 7 26.95 2.71 42.58
CA ARG A 7 25.60 2.85 42.05
C ARG A 7 25.51 4.21 41.34
N TYR A 8 25.69 4.24 40.03
CA TYR A 8 25.27 5.40 39.23
C TYR A 8 23.79 5.23 38.89
N ILE A 9 22.93 5.94 39.60
CA ILE A 9 21.53 6.09 39.23
C ILE A 9 21.48 7.27 38.27
N THR A 10 21.60 7.01 36.97
CA THR A 10 21.32 8.02 35.95
C THR A 10 19.82 7.99 35.69
N SER A 11 19.06 8.71 36.50
CA SER A 11 17.63 8.98 36.28
C SER A 11 17.49 9.92 35.08
N THR A 12 17.54 9.37 33.86
CA THR A 12 17.27 10.15 32.65
C THR A 12 15.78 10.04 32.35
N THR A 13 15.03 11.07 32.73
CA THR A 13 13.64 11.29 32.33
C THR A 13 13.62 11.67 30.84
N ALA A 14 13.69 10.68 29.95
CA ALA A 14 13.40 10.85 28.54
C ALA A 14 11.90 10.63 28.30
N ALA A 15 11.09 11.63 28.65
CA ALA A 15 9.65 11.61 28.40
C ALA A 15 9.17 13.02 28.02
N ALA A 16 9.48 13.45 26.79
CA ALA A 16 8.74 14.50 26.07
C ALA A 16 9.34 14.75 24.67
N ALA A 17 9.17 13.83 23.70
CA ALA A 17 9.55 14.12 22.30
C ALA A 17 8.84 13.24 21.25
N SER A 18 7.63 12.71 21.50
CA SER A 18 7.02 11.74 20.58
C SER A 18 5.51 11.87 20.36
N SER A 19 4.87 12.95 20.83
CA SER A 19 3.43 13.15 20.61
C SER A 19 3.07 13.89 19.31
N LEU A 20 4.01 14.62 18.68
CA LEU A 20 3.74 15.36 17.44
C LEU A 20 3.96 14.53 16.16
N SER A 21 4.83 13.51 16.21
CA SER A 21 5.08 12.66 15.04
C SER A 21 3.91 11.70 14.74
N THR A 22 3.13 11.30 15.75
CA THR A 22 2.03 10.35 15.57
C THR A 22 0.79 10.99 14.97
N ALA A 23 0.57 12.29 15.22
CA ALA A 23 -0.56 13.04 14.67
C ALA A 23 -0.42 13.35 13.16
N ALA A 24 0.83 13.54 12.68
CA ALA A 24 1.08 13.72 11.25
C ALA A 24 0.82 12.42 10.45
N THR A 25 1.19 11.27 11.01
CA THR A 25 0.94 9.96 10.40
C THR A 25 -0.55 9.59 10.40
N SER A 26 -1.31 9.99 11.43
CA SER A 26 -2.74 9.65 11.51
C SER A 26 -3.61 10.36 10.47
N VAL A 27 -3.32 11.62 10.13
CA VAL A 27 -4.03 12.33 9.06
C VAL A 27 -3.69 11.76 7.69
N ALA A 28 -2.43 11.41 7.43
CA ALA A 28 -2.02 10.77 6.17
C ALA A 28 -2.65 9.38 5.98
N ALA A 29 -2.68 8.57 7.05
CA ALA A 29 -3.34 7.26 7.03
C ALA A 29 -4.87 7.37 6.90
N ALA A 30 -5.49 8.35 7.57
CA ALA A 30 -6.93 8.61 7.43
C ALA A 30 -7.29 9.15 6.03
N ALA A 31 -6.44 9.97 5.42
CA ALA A 31 -6.61 10.44 4.05
C ALA A 31 -6.46 9.30 3.03
N LEU A 32 -5.51 8.38 3.24
CA LEU A 32 -5.38 7.17 2.42
C LEU A 32 -6.63 6.28 2.56
N ALA A 33 -7.07 6.00 3.78
CA ALA A 33 -8.28 5.23 4.04
C ALA A 33 -9.54 5.91 3.46
N ALA A 34 -9.65 7.24 3.61
CA ALA A 34 -10.71 8.02 3.00
C ALA A 34 -10.64 8.00 1.47
N SER A 35 -9.45 7.99 0.85
CA SER A 35 -9.31 7.86 -0.61
C SER A 35 -9.76 6.49 -1.13
N ILE A 36 -9.53 5.42 -0.37
CA ILE A 36 -10.00 4.07 -0.68
C ILE A 36 -11.54 4.02 -0.59
N ILE A 37 -12.13 4.67 0.43
CA ILE A 37 -13.59 4.72 0.60
C ILE A 37 -14.26 5.66 -0.43
N LEU A 38 -13.63 6.80 -0.76
CA LEU A 38 -14.25 7.89 -1.52
C LEU A 38 -14.04 7.77 -3.03
N SER A 39 -13.06 6.98 -3.50
CA SER A 39 -12.84 6.78 -4.94
C SER A 39 -12.55 5.32 -5.33
N PRO A 40 -13.52 4.41 -5.13
CA PRO A 40 -13.42 3.02 -5.58
C PRO A 40 -13.14 2.90 -7.09
N ALA A 41 -13.65 3.84 -7.88
CA ALA A 41 -13.43 3.90 -9.32
C ALA A 41 -11.95 4.20 -9.68
N ALA A 42 -11.29 5.10 -8.94
CA ALA A 42 -9.88 5.41 -9.18
C ALA A 42 -8.97 4.21 -8.82
N GLU A 43 -9.33 3.48 -7.76
CA GLU A 43 -8.64 2.23 -7.41
C GLU A 43 -8.85 1.14 -8.47
N ALA A 44 -10.08 0.98 -8.95
CA ALA A 44 -10.44 0.08 -10.04
C ALA A 44 -9.66 0.39 -11.32
N SER A 45 -9.55 1.67 -11.70
CA SER A 45 -8.75 2.11 -12.84
C SER A 45 -7.27 1.78 -12.68
N ALA A 46 -6.66 2.07 -11.53
CA ALA A 46 -5.25 1.76 -11.29
C ALA A 46 -4.95 0.24 -11.36
N ARG A 47 -5.89 -0.60 -10.92
CA ARG A 47 -5.77 -2.06 -11.05
C ARG A 47 -5.87 -2.52 -12.51
N LEU A 48 -6.72 -1.88 -13.33
CA LEU A 48 -6.83 -2.17 -14.76
C LEU A 48 -5.55 -1.80 -15.52
N ASP A 49 -4.95 -0.65 -15.19
CA ASP A 49 -3.68 -0.21 -15.82
C ASP A 49 -2.54 -1.21 -15.56
N GLY A 50 -2.44 -1.72 -14.33
CA GLY A 50 -1.46 -2.75 -13.99
C GLY A 50 -1.68 -4.05 -14.75
N VAL A 51 -2.94 -4.50 -14.88
CA VAL A 51 -3.30 -5.69 -15.65
C VAL A 51 -2.95 -5.53 -17.13
N GLN A 52 -3.24 -4.36 -17.71
CA GLN A 52 -2.93 -4.07 -19.12
C GLN A 52 -1.42 -4.09 -19.38
N ALA A 53 -0.63 -3.50 -18.48
CA ALA A 53 0.83 -3.51 -18.60
C ALA A 53 1.42 -4.93 -18.53
N ASP A 54 0.89 -5.78 -17.66
CA ASP A 54 1.34 -7.16 -17.52
C ASP A 54 0.90 -8.04 -18.71
N LEU A 55 -0.30 -7.84 -19.24
CA LEU A 55 -0.76 -8.53 -20.46
C LEU A 55 0.05 -8.13 -21.68
N ALA A 56 0.38 -6.85 -21.83
CA ALA A 56 1.26 -6.39 -22.90
C ALA A 56 2.64 -7.07 -22.83
N ARG A 57 3.20 -7.22 -21.62
CA ARG A 57 4.45 -7.96 -21.41
C ARG A 57 4.28 -9.45 -21.76
N ALA A 58 3.19 -10.07 -21.35
CA ALA A 58 2.92 -11.48 -21.61
C ALA A 58 2.77 -11.77 -23.12
N VAL A 59 2.16 -10.85 -23.88
CA VAL A 59 2.09 -10.93 -25.36
C VAL A 59 3.48 -10.80 -25.97
N GLN A 60 4.30 -9.85 -25.52
CA GLN A 60 5.68 -9.69 -26.00
C GLN A 60 6.54 -10.93 -25.76
N LEU A 61 6.32 -11.62 -24.64
CA LEU A 61 6.99 -12.87 -24.31
C LEU A 61 6.37 -14.11 -24.99
N ASN A 62 5.38 -13.92 -25.87
CA ASN A 62 4.62 -14.99 -26.53
C ASN A 62 3.99 -16.00 -25.55
N GLN A 63 3.66 -15.57 -24.33
CA GLN A 63 3.01 -16.40 -23.32
C GLN A 63 1.49 -16.47 -23.54
N VAL A 64 0.92 -15.42 -24.12
CA VAL A 64 -0.49 -15.31 -24.49
C VAL A 64 -0.62 -14.66 -25.86
N THR A 65 -1.68 -14.98 -26.60
CA THR A 65 -1.97 -14.27 -27.86
C THR A 65 -2.63 -12.92 -27.59
N ALA A 66 -2.54 -12.00 -28.57
CA ALA A 66 -3.21 -10.70 -28.48
C ALA A 66 -4.74 -10.85 -28.31
N GLU A 67 -5.38 -11.80 -29.00
CA GLU A 67 -6.81 -12.07 -28.81
C GLU A 67 -7.15 -12.57 -27.41
N GLN A 68 -6.26 -13.38 -26.80
CA GLN A 68 -6.46 -13.88 -25.43
C GLN A 68 -6.36 -12.74 -24.42
N ALA A 69 -5.38 -11.85 -24.58
CA ALA A 69 -5.23 -10.67 -23.74
C ALA A 69 -6.46 -9.76 -23.81
N ALA A 70 -6.95 -9.45 -25.01
CA ALA A 70 -8.15 -8.61 -25.19
C ALA A 70 -9.41 -9.21 -24.55
N ARG A 71 -9.60 -10.53 -24.67
CA ARG A 71 -10.72 -11.23 -24.02
C ARG A 71 -10.58 -11.23 -22.50
N PHE A 72 -9.36 -11.33 -21.98
CA PHE A 72 -9.10 -11.27 -20.55
C PHE A 72 -9.42 -9.87 -20.01
N GLU A 73 -8.95 -8.80 -20.67
CA GLU A 73 -9.24 -7.42 -20.26
C GLU A 73 -10.75 -7.15 -20.21
N ALA A 74 -11.50 -7.56 -21.25
CA ALA A 74 -12.96 -7.41 -21.27
C ALA A 74 -13.65 -8.13 -20.09
N ARG A 75 -13.17 -9.34 -19.73
CA ARG A 75 -13.71 -10.10 -18.59
C ARG A 75 -13.35 -9.47 -17.24
N ILE A 76 -12.12 -8.97 -17.11
CA ILE A 76 -11.66 -8.38 -15.85
C ILE A 76 -12.26 -6.99 -15.63
N ALA A 77 -12.45 -6.20 -16.68
CA ALA A 77 -13.14 -4.91 -16.61
C ALA A 77 -14.53 -5.06 -16.01
N GLY A 78 -15.33 -6.03 -16.48
CA GLY A 78 -16.66 -6.29 -15.91
C GLY A 78 -16.62 -6.70 -14.43
N ARG A 79 -15.59 -7.45 -14.01
CA ARG A 79 -15.45 -7.92 -12.62
C ARG A 79 -14.89 -6.87 -11.66
N ILE A 80 -14.00 -6.01 -12.13
CA ILE A 80 -13.43 -4.91 -11.34
C ILE A 80 -14.41 -3.75 -11.21
N LEU A 81 -15.22 -3.49 -12.25
CA LEU A 81 -16.24 -2.44 -12.25
C LEU A 81 -17.58 -2.89 -11.60
N GLY A 82 -17.71 -4.17 -11.24
CA GLY A 82 -18.87 -4.69 -10.49
C GLY A 82 -20.12 -4.99 -11.32
N GLU A 83 -19.97 -5.21 -12.63
CA GLU A 83 -21.07 -5.52 -13.56
C GLU A 83 -21.29 -7.05 -13.74
N ALA A 84 -20.68 -7.89 -12.90
CA ALA A 84 -20.69 -9.35 -13.00
C ALA A 84 -21.31 -10.05 -11.79
#